data_AF-A0A447PSN3-F1
#
_entry.id   AF-A0A447PSN3-F1
#
_cell.length_a   1.000
_cell.length_b   1.000
_cell.length_c   1.000
_cell.angle_alpha   90.00
_cell.angle_beta   90.00
_cell.angle_gamma   90.00
#
_symmetry.space_group_name_H-M   'P 1'
#
loop_
_entity.id
_entity.type
_entity.pdbx_description
1 polymer ?
#
loop_
_entity_poly.entity_id
_entity_poly.type
_entity_poly.pdbx_seq_one_letter_code
_entity_poly.pdbx_strand_id
1 'polypeptide(L)'
;MFDIGFSELLLVFVIGLIVLGPQRLPVAVKTVAGWIRALRSLATTVQNELTQELKLPGVPGQSEKSRKGEPGKSDSRTESIYG
;
A
#
# COMPACT_ATOMS: atom_id res chain seq x y z
N MET A 1 -9.82 10.81 -21.68
CA MET A 1 -8.67 10.00 -22.14
C MET A 1 -7.42 10.75 -21.70
N PHE A 2 -6.56 10.10 -20.92
CA PHE A 2 -5.29 10.67 -20.50
C PHE A 2 -4.23 10.12 -21.45
N ASP A 3 -4.02 10.82 -22.56
CA ASP A 3 -3.01 10.50 -23.55
C ASP A 3 -1.62 10.97 -23.08
N ILE A 4 -1.26 10.55 -21.85
CA ILE A 4 0.03 10.80 -21.18
C ILE A 4 1.11 9.99 -21.90
N GLY A 5 1.49 10.52 -23.05
CA GLY A 5 2.66 10.11 -23.81
C GLY A 5 3.93 10.77 -23.29
N PHE A 6 5.06 10.34 -23.83
CA PHE A 6 6.37 10.90 -23.53
C PHE A 6 6.44 12.43 -23.78
N SER A 7 5.68 12.93 -24.76
CA SER A 7 5.53 14.35 -25.08
C SER A 7 4.92 15.18 -23.95
N GLU A 8 3.84 14.71 -23.31
CA GLU A 8 3.21 15.43 -22.19
C GLU A 8 4.13 15.46 -20.96
N LEU A 9 4.81 14.34 -20.67
CA LEU A 9 5.77 14.29 -19.57
C LEU A 9 6.94 15.27 -19.80
N LEU A 10 7.45 15.35 -21.03
CA LEU A 10 8.50 16.28 -21.42
C LEU A 10 8.01 17.74 -21.34
N LEU A 11 6.79 18.03 -21.79
CA LEU A 11 6.18 19.37 -21.68
C LEU A 11 6.03 19.81 -20.22
N VAL A 12 5.48 18.95 -19.36
CA VAL A 12 5.33 19.22 -17.92
C VAL A 12 6.70 19.39 -17.25
N PHE A 13 7.70 18.59 -17.64
CA PHE A 13 9.07 18.73 -17.15
C PHE A 13 9.68 20.09 -17.54
N VAL A 14 9.55 20.51 -18.81
CA VAL A 14 10.03 21.82 -19.29
C VAL A 14 9.31 22.98 -18.57
N ILE A 15 8.00 22.90 -18.40
CA ILE A 15 7.23 23.91 -17.64
C ILE A 15 7.70 23.95 -16.18
N GLY A 16 7.90 22.80 -15.54
CA GLY A 16 8.44 22.70 -14.18
C GLY A 16 9.84 23.31 -14.05
N LEU A 17 10.73 23.06 -15.03
CA LEU A 17 12.07 23.66 -15.09
C LEU A 17 12.02 25.17 -15.27
N ILE A 18 11.06 25.72 -16.03
CA ILE A 18 10.91 27.17 -16.24
C ILE A 18 10.31 27.86 -15.00
N VAL A 19 9.18 27.34 -14.50
CA VAL A 19 8.43 27.94 -13.38
C VAL A 19 9.23 27.87 -12.08
N LEU A 20 9.73 26.67 -11.74
CA LEU A 20 10.42 26.47 -10.46
C LEU A 20 11.93 26.73 -10.61
N GLY A 21 12.52 26.49 -11.77
CA GLY A 21 13.96 26.60 -12.01
C GLY A 21 14.66 25.23 -11.86
N PRO A 22 15.63 24.88 -12.74
CA PRO A 22 16.32 23.59 -12.72
C PRO A 22 17.03 23.29 -11.39
N GLN A 23 17.57 24.32 -10.74
CA GLN A 23 18.26 24.19 -9.46
C GLN A 23 17.30 24.00 -8.26
N ARG A 24 16.01 24.31 -8.43
CA ARG A 24 15.03 24.36 -7.31
C ARG A 24 14.10 23.14 -7.29
N LEU A 25 13.82 22.54 -8.45
CA LEU A 25 13.15 21.23 -8.57
C LEU A 25 13.75 20.14 -7.64
N PRO A 26 15.06 19.85 -7.65
CA PRO A 26 15.64 18.83 -6.76
C PRO A 26 15.55 19.23 -5.29
N VAL A 27 15.56 20.53 -4.96
CA VAL A 27 15.37 21.01 -3.58
C VAL A 27 13.94 20.76 -3.12
N ALA A 28 12.93 21.08 -3.94
CA ALA A 28 11.52 20.82 -3.63
C ALA A 28 11.24 19.32 -3.42
N VAL A 29 11.76 18.46 -4.29
CA VAL A 29 11.66 16.99 -4.13
C VAL A 29 12.31 16.53 -2.83
N LYS A 30 13.50 17.04 -2.49
CA LYS A 30 14.18 16.70 -1.23
C LYS A 30 13.42 17.19 0.01
N THR A 31 12.80 18.36 -0.04
CA THR A 31 11.95 18.88 1.05
C THR A 31 10.74 17.98 1.27
N VAL A 32 9.98 17.69 0.21
CA VAL A 32 8.78 16.84 0.28
C VAL A 32 9.13 15.40 0.71
N ALA A 33 10.17 14.81 0.12
CA ALA A 33 10.65 13.49 0.52
C ALA A 33 11.14 13.46 1.99
N GLY A 34 11.80 14.54 2.44
CA GLY A 34 12.21 14.72 3.84
C GLY A 34 11.01 14.78 4.79
N TRP A 35 9.95 15.51 4.44
CA TRP A 35 8.72 15.58 5.24
C TRP A 35 7.99 14.23 5.29
N ILE A 36 7.86 13.54 4.15
CA ILE A 36 7.29 12.17 4.11
C ILE A 36 8.13 11.22 4.95
N ARG A 37 9.47 11.30 4.88
CA ARG A 37 10.38 10.49 5.70
C ARG A 37 10.20 10.79 7.19
N ALA A 38 10.06 12.05 7.58
CA ALA A 38 9.85 12.49 8.95
C ALA A 38 8.50 12.01 9.51
N LEU A 39 7.40 12.18 8.76
CA LEU A 39 6.09 11.63 9.14
C LEU A 39 6.14 10.11 9.28
N ARG A 40 6.78 9.41 8.32
CA ARG A 40 6.98 7.96 8.39
C ARG A 40 7.77 7.56 9.63
N SER A 41 8.87 8.25 9.95
CA SER A 41 9.68 7.94 11.14
C SER A 41 8.92 8.19 12.44
N LEU A 42 8.20 9.31 12.56
CA LEU A 42 7.36 9.59 13.73
C LEU A 42 6.27 8.52 13.90
N ALA A 43 5.59 8.16 12.81
CA ALA A 43 4.59 7.10 12.84
C ALA A 43 5.19 5.73 13.23
N THR A 44 6.42 5.40 12.80
CA THR A 44 7.09 4.16 13.23
C THR A 44 7.59 4.23 14.66
N THR A 45 8.07 5.38 15.14
CA THR A 45 8.49 5.54 16.54
C THR A 45 7.30 5.39 17.48
N VAL A 46 6.18 6.07 17.19
CA VAL A 46 4.94 5.95 17.97
C VAL A 46 4.39 4.53 17.92
N GLN A 47 4.41 3.85 16.77
CA GLN A 47 4.05 2.42 16.70
C GLN A 47 4.98 1.53 17.52
N ASN A 48 6.28 1.80 17.53
CA ASN A 48 7.25 1.01 18.29
C ASN A 48 7.10 1.21 19.79
N GLU A 49 6.96 2.47 20.26
CA GLU A 49 6.70 2.80 21.66
C GLU A 49 5.37 2.19 22.14
N LEU A 50 4.30 2.37 21.36
CA LEU A 50 3.01 1.75 21.65
C LEU A 50 3.08 0.22 21.63
N THR A 51 3.86 -0.42 20.76
CA THR A 51 4.03 -1.89 20.74
C THR A 51 4.92 -2.39 21.88
N GLN A 52 5.81 -1.55 22.38
CA GLN A 52 6.70 -1.87 23.50
C GLN A 52 5.99 -1.75 24.85
N GLU A 53 5.07 -0.79 25.00
CA GLU A 53 4.17 -0.69 26.16
C GLU A 53 2.96 -1.62 26.05
N LEU A 54 2.22 -1.56 24.94
CA LEU A 54 1.18 -2.53 24.57
C LEU A 54 1.83 -3.75 23.94
N LYS A 55 2.51 -4.54 24.78
CA LYS A 55 2.87 -5.94 24.51
C LYS A 55 1.62 -6.83 24.48
N LEU A 56 0.59 -6.41 23.73
CA LEU A 56 -0.61 -7.16 23.42
C LEU A 56 -0.31 -8.00 22.17
N PRO A 57 -0.22 -9.34 22.27
CA PRO A 57 0.05 -10.20 21.13
C PRO A 57 -1.19 -10.24 20.22
N GLY A 58 -1.31 -9.28 19.30
CA GLY A 58 -2.62 -8.94 18.72
C GLY A 58 -2.63 -8.21 17.39
N VAL A 59 -1.56 -8.29 16.59
CA VAL A 59 -1.65 -8.01 15.14
C VAL A 59 -1.37 -9.29 14.35
N PRO A 60 -2.33 -10.24 14.28
CA PRO A 60 -2.25 -11.32 13.32
C PRO A 60 -2.21 -10.72 11.92
N GLY A 61 -1.23 -11.15 11.13
CA GLY A 61 -1.02 -10.63 9.78
C GLY A 61 -2.28 -10.72 8.93
N GLN A 62 -2.48 -9.73 8.06
CA GLN A 62 -3.66 -9.57 7.18
C GLN A 62 -3.70 -10.59 6.02
N SER A 63 -3.27 -11.84 6.28
CA SER A 63 -3.06 -12.91 5.32
C SER A 63 -3.86 -14.18 5.64
N GLU A 64 -5.04 -14.05 6.24
CA GLU A 64 -6.03 -15.13 6.35
C GLU A 64 -7.27 -14.87 5.47
N LYS A 65 -7.03 -14.55 4.18
CA LYS A 65 -8.09 -14.50 3.15
C LYS A 65 -8.14 -15.74 2.24
N SER A 66 -7.36 -16.78 2.53
CA SER A 66 -7.26 -18.00 1.72
C SER A 66 -7.76 -19.30 2.39
N ARG A 67 -8.46 -19.20 3.53
CA ARG A 67 -9.04 -20.36 4.24
C ARG A 67 -10.47 -20.13 4.76
N LYS A 68 -11.37 -19.57 3.93
CA LYS A 68 -12.82 -19.72 4.17
C LYS A 68 -13.66 -19.73 2.90
N GLY A 69 -13.49 -20.80 2.12
CA GLY A 69 -14.51 -21.35 1.24
C GLY A 69 -15.00 -22.67 1.84
N GLU A 70 -15.93 -22.58 2.79
CA GLU A 70 -16.67 -23.71 3.37
C GLU A 70 -17.73 -24.25 2.39
N PRO A 71 -18.46 -25.34 2.71
CA PRO A 71 -18.07 -26.54 3.45
C PRO A 71 -18.48 -27.84 2.72
N GLY A 72 -18.10 -29.00 3.26
CA GLY A 72 -18.72 -30.26 2.84
C GLY A 72 -20.17 -30.38 3.34
N LYS A 73 -21.14 -30.35 2.43
CA LYS A 73 -22.50 -30.89 2.66
C LYS A 73 -23.26 -31.15 1.35
N SER A 74 -22.97 -32.29 0.72
CA SER A 74 -23.91 -32.95 -0.21
C SER A 74 -24.26 -34.30 0.38
N ASP A 75 -25.41 -34.34 1.06
CA ASP A 75 -26.04 -35.55 1.56
C ASP A 75 -26.58 -36.34 0.36
N SER A 76 -25.82 -37.35 -0.09
CA SER A 76 -26.29 -38.34 -1.07
C SER A 76 -26.60 -39.65 -0.35
N ARG A 77 -27.64 -39.61 0.49
CA ARG A 77 -28.39 -40.78 1.00
C ARG A 77 -29.17 -41.46 -0.14
N THR A 78 -28.48 -41.70 -1.25
CA THR A 78 -28.90 -42.30 -2.53
C THR A 78 -27.62 -42.71 -3.29
N GLU A 79 -27.34 -43.98 -3.57
CA GLU A 79 -28.03 -45.22 -3.19
C GLU A 79 -27.00 -46.32 -2.84
N SER A 80 -27.38 -47.30 -2.03
CA SER A 80 -26.56 -48.51 -1.71
C SER A 80 -27.41 -49.77 -1.60
N ILE A 81 -28.60 -49.77 -2.24
CA ILE A 81 -29.57 -50.85 -2.29
C ILE A 81 -30.11 -50.83 -3.73
N TYR A 82 -30.02 -51.96 -4.45
CA TYR A 82 -30.21 -52.12 -5.91
C TYR A 82 -29.04 -51.63 -6.79
N GLY A 83 -28.08 -52.55 -7.00
CA GLY A 83 -26.92 -52.42 -7.90
C GLY A 83 -26.04 -53.65 -7.80
#